data_AF-A0A7C2KGI1-F1
#
_entry.id   AF-A0A7C2KGI1-F1
#
_cell.length_a   1.000
_cell.length_b   1.000
_cell.length_c   1.000
_cell.angle_alpha   90.00
_cell.angle_beta   90.00
_cell.angle_gamma   90.00
#
_symmetry.space_group_name_H-M   'P 1'
#
loop_
_entity.id
_entity.type
_entity.pdbx_description
1 polymer ?
#
loop_
_entity_poly.entity_id
_entity_poly.type
_entity_poly.pdbx_seq_one_letter_code
_entity_poly.pdbx_strand_id
1 'polypeptide(L)' 'NLDLTAKYRVYEEKGVLEYWIIDPEKKTFSFYQLTHDKFQEVAVQDLYSSKVLKPFTFQPADFWQI' A
#
# COMPACT_ATOMS: atom_id res chain seq x y z
N ASN A 1 1.80 -17.97 -4.01
CA ASN A 1 1.05 -16.81 -4.54
C ASN A 1 -0.47 -16.93 -4.28
N LEU A 2 -0.90 -17.44 -3.11
CA LEU A 2 -2.31 -17.47 -2.67
C LEU A 2 -2.58 -16.45 -1.54
N ASP A 3 -1.52 -16.06 -0.84
CA ASP A 3 -1.58 -15.24 0.37
C ASP A 3 -1.92 -13.77 0.06
N LEU A 4 -1.34 -13.22 -1.01
CA LEU A 4 -1.58 -11.83 -1.45
C LEU A 4 -3.05 -11.61 -1.80
N THR A 5 -3.65 -12.50 -2.59
CA THR A 5 -5.04 -12.35 -3.05
C THR A 5 -6.06 -12.61 -1.95
N ALA A 6 -5.81 -13.58 -1.06
CA ALA A 6 -6.71 -13.88 0.05
C ALA A 6 -6.70 -12.76 1.10
N LYS A 7 -5.52 -12.29 1.52
CA LYS A 7 -5.40 -11.18 2.49
C LYS A 7 -5.93 -9.86 1.92
N TYR A 8 -5.69 -9.59 0.64
CA TYR A 8 -6.23 -8.40 -0.03
C TYR A 8 -7.76 -8.33 0.10
N ARG A 9 -8.47 -9.41 -0.24
CA ARG A 9 -9.93 -9.46 -0.14
C ARG A 9 -10.42 -9.33 1.29
N VAL A 10 -9.78 -10.03 2.24
CA VAL A 10 -10.15 -9.94 3.66
C VAL A 10 -9.97 -8.51 4.18
N TYR A 11 -8.88 -7.84 3.86
CA TYR A 11 -8.66 -6.47 4.31
C TYR A 11 -9.62 -5.47 3.65
N GLU A 12 -9.98 -5.67 2.39
CA GLU A 12 -10.99 -4.89 1.69
C GLU A 12 -12.37 -5.04 2.36
N GLU A 13 -12.82 -6.28 2.57
CA GLU A 13 -14.11 -6.60 3.19
C GLU A 13 -14.19 -6.15 4.66
N LYS A 14 -13.06 -6.09 5.35
CA LYS A 14 -12.97 -5.60 6.73
C LYS A 14 -12.83 -4.09 6.84
N GLY A 15 -12.76 -3.37 5.72
CA GLY A 15 -12.74 -1.92 5.71
C GLY A 15 -11.38 -1.31 6.11
N VAL A 16 -10.28 -2.02 5.89
CA VAL A 16 -8.94 -1.47 6.10
C VAL A 16 -8.76 -0.29 5.15
N LEU A 17 -8.52 0.90 5.68
CA LEU A 17 -8.52 2.14 4.89
C LEU A 17 -7.29 2.26 3.97
N GLU A 18 -6.18 1.64 4.35
CA GLU A 18 -4.91 1.75 3.65
C GLU A 18 -4.11 0.46 3.77
N TYR A 19 -3.62 -0.06 2.65
CA TYR A 19 -2.91 -1.34 2.60
C TYR A 19 -1.70 -1.23 1.67
N TRP A 20 -0.52 -1.60 2.18
CA TRP A 20 0.72 -1.50 1.44
C TRP A 20 1.32 -2.88 1.25
N ILE A 21 1.75 -3.17 0.02
CA ILE A 21 2.46 -4.38 -0.34
C ILE A 21 3.88 -3.98 -0.72
N ILE A 22 4.85 -4.59 -0.06
CA ILE A 22 6.27 -4.33 -0.28
C ILE A 22 6.88 -5.62 -0.84
N ASP A 23 7.49 -5.54 -2.00
CA ASP A 23 8.28 -6.64 -2.60
C ASP A 23 9.76 -6.24 -2.59
N PRO A 24 10.54 -6.72 -1.60
CA PRO A 24 11.95 -6.39 -1.46
C PRO A 24 12.84 -6.92 -2.58
N GLU A 25 12.48 -8.04 -3.20
CA GLU A 25 13.28 -8.62 -4.28
C GLU A 25 13.18 -7.77 -5.55
N LYS A 26 11.98 -7.26 -5.84
CA LYS A 26 11.75 -6.35 -6.98
C LYS A 26 11.97 -4.87 -6.66
N LYS A 27 12.20 -4.53 -5.39
CA LYS A 27 12.26 -3.14 -4.89
C LYS A 27 11.01 -2.33 -5.24
N THR A 28 9.83 -2.95 -5.17
CA THR A 28 8.56 -2.31 -5.55
C THR A 28 7.63 -2.15 -4.36
N PHE A 29 6.84 -1.07 -4.40
CA PHE A 29 5.73 -0.83 -3.49
C PHE A 29 4.43 -0.75 -4.28
N SER A 30 3.38 -1.38 -3.77
CA SER A 30 2.00 -1.17 -4.22
C SER A 30 1.19 -0.64 -3.05
N PHE A 31 0.58 0.52 -3.25
CA PHE A 31 -0.22 1.20 -2.23
C PHE A 31 -1.69 1.10 -2.63
N TYR A 32 -2.55 0.70 -1.70
CA TYR A 32 -3.98 0.61 -1.91
C TYR A 32 -4.72 1.45 -0.88
N GLN A 33 -5.77 2.14 -1.32
CA GLN A 33 -6.67 2.90 -0.46
C GLN A 33 -8.10 2.44 -0.67
N LEU A 34 -8.82 2.24 0.43
CA LEU A 34 -10.23 1.88 0.37
C LEU A 34 -11.05 3.10 -0.06
N THR A 35 -11.73 2.98 -1.19
CA THR A 35 -12.59 4.01 -1.77
C THR A 35 -13.88 3.34 -2.23
N HIS A 36 -15.03 3.74 -1.67
CA HIS A 36 -16.33 3.11 -1.93
C HIS A 36 -16.29 1.57 -1.76
N ASP A 37 -15.78 1.10 -0.61
CA ASP A 37 -15.67 -0.33 -0.25
C ASP A 37 -14.82 -1.18 -1.20
N LYS A 38 -13.98 -0.54 -2.02
CA LYS A 38 -13.04 -1.18 -2.92
C LYS A 38 -11.65 -0.58 -2.79
N PHE A 39 -10.64 -1.42 -2.75
CA PHE A 39 -9.27 -0.97 -2.83
C PHE A 39 -8.96 -0.43 -4.22
N GLN A 40 -8.43 0.80 -4.24
CA GLN A 40 -7.91 1.46 -5.42
C GLN A 40 -6.41 1.59 -5.25
N GLU A 41 -5.65 1.19 -6.28
CA GLU A 41 -4.21 1.38 -6.29
C GLU A 41 -3.87 2.87 -6.40
N VAL A 42 -2.95 3.31 -5.57
CA VAL A 42 -2.44 4.68 -5.56
C VAL A 42 -1.13 4.68 -6.31
N ALA A 43 -1.11 5.38 -7.44
CA ALA A 43 0.13 5.63 -8.16
C ALA A 43 1.02 6.58 -7.33
N VAL A 44 2.22 6.11 -7.00
CA VAL A 44 3.22 6.87 -6.27
C VAL A 44 4.46 6.94 -7.14
N GLN A 45 4.93 8.17 -7.40
CA GLN A 45 6.22 8.39 -8.07
C GLN A 45 7.31 8.49 -7.01
N ASP A 46 7.42 9.63 -6.33
CA ASP A 46 8.56 9.89 -5.45
C ASP A 46 8.19 9.90 -3.96
N LEU A 47 7.01 10.42 -3.62
CA LEU A 47 6.57 10.62 -2.24
C LEU A 47 5.19 10.03 -2.04
N TYR A 48 5.10 9.07 -1.12
CA TYR A 48 3.82 8.62 -0.59
C TYR A 48 3.37 9.51 0.57
N SER A 49 2.08 9.85 0.58
CA SER A 49 1.42 10.51 1.71
C SER A 49 0.28 9.64 2.20
N SER A 50 0.37 9.19 3.46
CA SER A 50 -0.69 8.38 4.05
C SER A 50 -1.96 9.22 4.25
N LYS A 51 -3.10 8.64 3.91
CA LYS A 51 -4.41 9.28 4.16
C LYS A 51 -4.92 8.96 5.57
N VAL A 52 -4.47 7.84 6.13
CA VAL A 52 -4.87 7.37 7.46
C VAL A 52 -3.95 7.92 8.55
N LEU A 53 -2.63 7.81 8.35
CA LEU A 53 -1.64 8.28 9.31
C LEU A 53 -1.21 9.70 8.93
N LYS A 54 -1.67 10.71 9.68
CA LYS A 54 -1.29 12.11 9.42
C LYS A 54 -0.58 12.71 10.64
N PRO A 55 0.54 13.43 10.44
CA PRO A 55 1.24 13.69 9.17
C PRO A 55 2.30 12.61 8.88
N PHE A 56 1.99 11.59 8.07
CA PHE A 56 2.98 10.59 7.64
C PHE A 56 3.20 10.68 6.13
N THR A 57 4.45 10.95 5.75
CA THR A 57 4.92 10.94 4.36
C THR A 57 6.21 10.14 4.28
N PHE A 58 6.42 9.47 3.17
CA PHE A 58 7.53 8.53 3.01
C PHE A 58 7.97 8.45 1.54
N GLN A 59 9.28 8.43 1.28
CA GLN A 59 9.81 8.22 -0.06
C GLN A 59 10.18 6.73 -0.24
N PRO A 60 9.49 5.98 -1.12
CA PRO A 60 9.77 4.56 -1.32
C PRO A 60 11.22 4.24 -1.71
N ALA A 61 11.90 5.17 -2.37
CA ALA A 61 13.30 5.04 -2.74
C ALA A 61 14.24 4.92 -1.54
N ASP A 62 13.91 5.56 -0.40
CA ASP A 62 14.74 5.53 0.81
C ASP A 62 14.80 4.13 1.44
N PHE A 63 13.77 3.30 1.20
CA PHE A 63 13.71 1.94 1.77
C PHE A 63 14.81 1.01 1.26
N TRP A 64 15.36 1.30 0.07
CA TRP A 64 16.30 0.43 -0.62
C TRP A 64 17.76 0.88 -0.47
N GLN A 65 17.99 2.02 0.18
CA GLN A 65 19.31 2.53 0.46
C GLN A 65 19.85 1.82 1.71
N ILE A 66 20.46 0.66 1.51
CA ILE A 66 21.24 -0.06 2.52
C ILE A 66 22.69 -0.15 2.05
#